data_AF-A0A7S2C7Q9-F1
#
_entry.id   AF-A0A7S2C7Q9-F1
#
_cell.length_a   1.000
_cell.length_b   1.000
_cell.length_c   1.000
_cell.angle_alpha   90.00
_cell.angle_beta   90.00
_cell.angle_gamma   90.00
#
_symmetry.space_group_name_H-M   'P 1'
#
loop_
_entity.id
_entity.type
_entity.pdbx_description
1 polymer ?
#
loop_
_entity_poly.entity_id
_entity_poly.type
_entity_poly.pdbx_seq_one_letter_code
_entity_poly.pdbx_strand_id
1 'polypeptide(L)'
;QTDLSFEGVDLSDLPGVLCDPRALQEAVASVLDNALKFVHAPQDEKDGERQPQVTVAIMGFRANETARTDNAIITHVDILVHDNGPGFADDEHELVFESGYRGAASRQRASTSNPKVVHVLDGSGLGLPDARNLMRRMNGDVFVTRHETLPKLHLSTGSTFVVIRIPRA
;
A
#
# COMPACT_ATOMS: atom_id res chain seq x y z
N GLN A 1 -19.58 4.13 -4.16
CA GLN A 1 -18.69 4.26 -5.33
C GLN A 1 -17.32 4.64 -4.78
N THR A 2 -16.28 3.89 -5.15
CA THR A 2 -14.90 4.17 -4.73
C THR A 2 -14.23 4.93 -5.84
N ASP A 3 -13.58 6.04 -5.50
CA ASP A 3 -12.75 6.77 -6.44
C ASP A 3 -11.37 6.10 -6.48
N LEU A 4 -10.96 5.66 -7.67
CA LEU A 4 -9.68 4.99 -7.90
C LEU A 4 -8.85 5.86 -8.83
N SER A 5 -7.74 6.40 -8.33
CA SER A 5 -6.83 7.23 -9.08
C SER A 5 -5.49 6.54 -9.32
N PHE A 6 -4.90 6.81 -10.49
CA PHE A 6 -3.56 6.36 -10.86
C PHE A 6 -2.66 7.57 -11.06
N GLU A 7 -1.58 7.66 -10.28
CA GLU A 7 -0.55 8.69 -10.40
C GLU A 7 0.71 8.07 -10.99
N GLY A 8 1.06 8.47 -12.22
CA GLY A 8 2.28 8.01 -12.89
C GLY A 8 3.37 9.06 -12.83
N VAL A 9 4.58 8.67 -12.43
CA VAL A 9 5.79 9.31 -12.97
C VAL A 9 5.90 8.90 -14.44
N ASP A 10 6.56 9.73 -15.25
CA ASP A 10 6.85 9.40 -16.64
C ASP A 10 7.47 7.99 -16.74
N LEU A 11 6.75 7.08 -17.39
CA LEU A 11 7.16 5.68 -17.52
C LEU A 11 8.46 5.56 -18.33
N SER A 12 8.81 6.58 -19.15
CA SER A 12 10.08 6.61 -19.87
C SER A 12 11.30 6.66 -18.95
N ASP A 13 11.11 7.12 -17.71
CA ASP A 13 12.17 7.29 -16.73
C ASP A 13 12.30 6.07 -15.79
N LEU A 14 11.44 5.06 -15.89
CA LEU A 14 11.54 3.88 -15.03
C LEU A 14 12.60 2.89 -15.55
N PRO A 15 13.43 2.30 -14.67
CA PRO A 15 14.39 1.29 -15.07
C PRO A 15 13.67 0.01 -15.49
N GLY A 16 14.34 -0.78 -16.34
CA GLY A 16 13.94 -2.17 -16.56
C GLY A 16 14.01 -2.96 -15.25
N VAL A 17 13.01 -3.80 -15.02
CA VAL A 17 12.93 -4.72 -13.88
C VAL A 17 12.78 -6.15 -14.38
N LEU A 18 13.37 -7.10 -13.66
CA LEU A 18 13.16 -8.53 -13.88
C LEU A 18 12.19 -9.04 -12.81
N CYS A 19 10.98 -9.40 -13.22
CA CYS A 19 9.97 -9.97 -12.34
C CYS A 19 9.17 -11.06 -13.06
N ASP A 20 8.61 -12.00 -12.31
CA ASP A 20 7.55 -12.87 -12.80
C ASP A 20 6.25 -12.04 -12.86
N PRO A 21 5.68 -11.82 -14.06
CA PRO A 21 4.47 -11.02 -14.20
C PRO A 21 3.28 -11.55 -13.40
N ARG A 22 3.18 -12.87 -13.22
CA ARG A 22 2.07 -13.48 -12.46
C ARG A 22 2.22 -13.20 -10.97
N ALA A 23 3.42 -13.39 -10.43
CA ALA A 23 3.70 -13.11 -9.03
C ALA A 23 3.53 -11.62 -8.70
N LEU A 24 3.94 -10.73 -9.62
CA LEU A 24 3.72 -9.29 -9.47
C LEU A 24 2.22 -8.94 -9.48
N GLN A 25 1.47 -9.49 -10.44
CA GLN A 25 0.02 -9.28 -10.51
C GLN A 25 -0.68 -9.74 -9.22
N GLU A 26 -0.30 -10.90 -8.68
CA GLU A 26 -0.88 -11.46 -7.46
C GLU A 26 -0.53 -10.63 -6.22
N ALA A 27 0.70 -10.14 -6.11
CA ALA A 27 1.10 -9.23 -5.05
C ALA A 27 0.34 -7.89 -5.10
N VAL A 28 0.22 -7.29 -6.30
CA VAL A 28 -0.54 -6.05 -6.50
C VAL A 28 -2.02 -6.24 -6.20
N ALA A 29 -2.64 -7.32 -6.69
CA ALA A 29 -4.04 -7.63 -6.41
C ALA A 29 -4.29 -7.79 -4.90
N SER A 30 -3.40 -8.51 -4.19
CA SER A 30 -3.52 -8.70 -2.74
C SER A 30 -3.45 -7.39 -1.96
N VAL A 31 -2.60 -6.44 -2.39
CA VAL A 31 -2.52 -5.11 -1.76
C VAL A 31 -3.75 -4.27 -2.09
N LEU A 32 -4.19 -4.26 -3.35
CA LEU A 32 -5.39 -3.50 -3.78
C LEU A 32 -6.67 -4.03 -3.14
N ASP A 33 -6.82 -5.34 -2.99
CA ASP A 33 -7.97 -5.95 -2.32
C ASP A 33 -8.06 -5.48 -0.86
N ASN A 34 -6.92 -5.35 -0.17
CA ASN A 34 -6.88 -4.78 1.17
C ASN A 34 -7.31 -3.30 1.16
N ALA A 35 -6.74 -2.48 0.28
CA ALA A 35 -7.09 -1.07 0.17
C ALA A 35 -8.60 -0.88 -0.10
N LEU A 36 -9.14 -1.57 -1.10
CA LEU A 36 -10.56 -1.52 -1.47
C LEU A 36 -11.49 -2.04 -0.36
N LYS A 37 -11.03 -2.99 0.44
CA LYS A 37 -11.78 -3.50 1.58
C LYS A 37 -11.84 -2.50 2.73
N PHE A 38 -10.72 -1.86 3.06
CA PHE A 38 -10.61 -1.00 4.25
C PHE A 38 -10.95 0.47 4.00
N VAL A 39 -10.97 0.93 2.74
CA VAL A 39 -11.39 2.30 2.38
C VAL A 39 -12.83 2.63 2.80
N HIS A 40 -13.68 1.61 2.95
CA HIS A 40 -15.07 1.73 3.41
C HIS A 40 -15.24 1.50 4.90
N ALA A 41 -14.16 1.21 5.64
CA ALA A 41 -14.27 0.96 7.08
C ALA A 41 -14.69 2.27 7.79
N PRO A 42 -15.68 2.22 8.69
CA PRO A 42 -16.08 3.41 9.45
C PRO A 42 -14.89 3.93 10.28
N GLN A 43 -14.56 5.21 10.11
CA GLN A 43 -13.65 5.95 10.98
C GLN A 43 -14.47 6.70 12.05
N ASP A 44 -13.80 7.28 13.06
CA ASP A 44 -14.47 7.93 14.20
C ASP A 44 -15.58 8.89 13.75
N GLU A 45 -16.63 9.02 14.57
CA GLU A 45 -17.89 9.75 14.28
C GLU A 45 -17.74 11.23 13.85
N LYS A 46 -16.52 11.78 13.90
CA LYS A 46 -16.19 13.15 13.48
C LYS A 46 -15.86 13.27 12.00
N ASP A 47 -15.58 12.17 11.31
CA ASP A 47 -15.45 12.18 9.85
C ASP A 47 -16.86 12.17 9.25
N GLY A 48 -17.24 13.26 8.59
CA GLY A 48 -18.51 13.38 7.86
C GLY A 48 -18.63 12.37 6.70
N GLU A 49 -19.51 12.65 5.74
CA GLU A 49 -19.61 11.83 4.51
C GLU A 49 -18.32 11.93 3.68
N ARG A 50 -17.34 11.09 4.01
CA ARG A 50 -16.09 11.00 3.25
C ARG A 50 -16.28 10.10 2.05
N GLN A 51 -15.81 10.54 0.90
CA GLN A 51 -15.73 9.70 -0.28
C GLN A 51 -14.57 8.69 -0.14
N PRO A 52 -14.82 7.38 -0.30
CA PRO A 52 -13.78 6.36 -0.32
C PRO A 52 -12.83 6.58 -1.50
N GLN A 53 -11.53 6.69 -1.23
CA GLN A 53 -10.49 6.95 -2.22
C GLN A 53 -9.33 5.98 -2.09
N VAL A 54 -8.91 5.41 -3.21
CA VAL A 54 -7.69 4.62 -3.36
C VAL A 54 -6.83 5.26 -4.44
N THR A 55 -5.55 5.48 -4.14
CA THR A 55 -4.55 6.05 -5.04
C THR A 55 -3.43 5.04 -5.23
N VAL A 56 -3.13 4.76 -6.50
CA VAL A 56 -2.01 3.91 -6.89
C VAL A 56 -0.97 4.76 -7.60
N ALA A 57 0.28 4.73 -7.14
CA ALA A 57 1.38 5.43 -7.78
C ALA A 57 2.51 4.50 -8.17
N ILE A 58 3.23 4.81 -9.24
CA ILE A 58 4.45 4.10 -9.65
C ILE A 58 5.60 5.09 -9.72
N MET A 59 6.67 4.81 -8.99
CA MET A 59 7.80 5.73 -8.85
C MET A 59 9.15 5.03 -8.94
N GLY A 60 10.10 5.66 -9.64
CA GLY A 60 11.52 5.27 -9.62
C GLY A 60 12.28 6.00 -8.51
N PHE A 61 13.03 5.26 -7.70
CA PHE A 61 13.82 5.81 -6.59
C PHE A 61 15.31 5.83 -6.90
N ARG A 62 15.94 6.98 -6.65
CA ARG A 62 17.36 7.22 -6.94
C ARG A 62 18.20 6.91 -5.72
N ALA A 63 19.39 6.31 -5.91
CA ALA A 63 20.32 5.99 -4.81
C ALA A 63 20.73 7.22 -3.99
N ASN A 64 20.83 8.38 -4.65
CA ASN A 64 21.30 9.64 -4.08
C ASN A 64 20.33 10.77 -4.48
N GLU A 65 19.38 11.11 -3.61
CA GLU A 65 18.46 12.24 -3.85
C GLU A 65 19.17 13.61 -3.88
N THR A 66 20.40 13.69 -3.34
CA THR A 66 21.24 14.89 -3.34
C THR A 66 22.05 15.08 -4.62
N ALA A 67 22.15 14.06 -5.48
CA ALA A 67 22.86 14.15 -6.75
C ALA A 67 21.98 14.86 -7.79
N ARG A 68 22.15 16.19 -7.90
CA ARG A 68 21.53 17.05 -8.93
C ARG A 68 22.12 16.82 -10.34
N THR A 69 22.22 15.56 -10.78
CA THR A 69 22.76 15.26 -12.10
C THR A 69 21.85 14.30 -12.86
N ASP A 70 21.78 14.51 -14.17
CA ASP A 70 21.04 13.71 -15.16
C ASP A 70 21.47 12.22 -15.19
N ASN A 71 22.48 11.84 -14.39
CA ASN A 71 23.02 10.48 -14.24
C ASN A 71 22.60 9.76 -12.95
N ALA A 72 21.69 10.32 -12.14
CA ALA A 72 21.29 9.69 -10.90
C ALA A 72 20.66 8.30 -11.15
N ILE A 73 21.34 7.24 -10.68
CA ILE A 73 20.93 5.86 -10.89
C ILE A 73 19.65 5.57 -10.10
N ILE A 74 18.60 5.18 -10.82
CA ILE A 74 17.41 4.59 -10.23
C ILE A 74 17.76 3.17 -9.79
N THR A 75 17.52 2.86 -8.51
CA THR A 75 17.88 1.59 -7.88
C THR A 75 16.71 0.62 -7.80
N HIS A 76 15.48 1.13 -7.81
CA HIS A 76 14.27 0.32 -7.74
C HIS A 76 13.06 1.11 -8.24
N VAL A 77 12.00 0.37 -8.53
CA VAL A 77 10.65 0.86 -8.78
C VAL A 77 9.78 0.49 -7.59
N ASP A 78 9.04 1.45 -7.05
CA ASP A 78 8.03 1.21 -6.05
C ASP A 78 6.64 1.42 -6.67
N ILE A 79 5.74 0.47 -6.42
CA ILE A 79 4.29 0.63 -6.61
C ILE A 79 3.72 0.95 -5.23
N LEU A 80 3.11 2.12 -5.11
CA LEU A 80 2.57 2.63 -3.86
C LEU A 80 1.06 2.56 -3.91
N VAL A 81 0.46 1.96 -2.90
CA VAL A 81 -0.99 1.93 -2.73
C VAL A 81 -1.33 2.67 -1.45
N HIS A 82 -2.12 3.72 -1.60
CA HIS A 82 -2.69 4.50 -0.51
C HIS A 82 -4.21 4.40 -0.58
N ASP A 83 -4.84 4.16 0.56
CA ASP A 83 -6.27 4.36 0.73
C ASP A 83 -6.50 5.32 1.87
N ASN A 84 -7.60 6.05 1.82
CA ASN A 84 -7.91 6.97 2.90
C ASN A 84 -8.44 6.24 4.16
N GLY A 85 -8.58 4.92 4.19
CA GLY A 85 -9.13 4.15 5.32
C GLY A 85 -8.36 4.28 6.64
N PRO A 86 -8.64 3.42 7.64
CA PRO A 86 -8.15 3.57 9.02
C PRO A 86 -6.62 3.54 9.16
N GLY A 87 -5.90 3.08 8.14
CA GLY A 87 -4.46 2.92 8.18
C GLY A 87 -4.01 1.84 9.17
N PHE A 88 -2.70 1.82 9.41
CA PHE A 88 -2.04 0.95 10.37
C PHE A 88 -1.41 1.82 11.47
N ALA A 89 -1.43 1.34 12.71
CA ALA A 89 -0.61 1.95 13.75
C ALA A 89 0.88 1.62 13.51
N ASP A 90 1.79 2.46 13.97
CA ASP A 90 3.23 2.31 13.68
C ASP A 90 3.80 0.97 14.17
N ASP A 91 3.31 0.49 15.32
CA ASP A 91 3.67 -0.80 15.89
C ASP A 91 3.07 -2.00 15.14
N GLU A 92 2.14 -1.76 14.20
CA GLU A 92 1.53 -2.80 13.36
C GLU A 92 2.22 -2.93 12.00
N HIS A 93 3.10 -2.01 11.59
CA HIS A 93 3.68 -1.99 10.24
C HIS A 93 4.38 -3.27 9.81
N GLU A 94 5.07 -3.96 10.73
CA GLU A 94 5.67 -5.27 10.45
C GLU A 94 4.71 -6.43 10.76
N LEU A 95 3.85 -6.27 11.77
CA LEU A 95 2.92 -7.31 12.21
C LEU A 95 1.87 -7.63 11.15
N VAL A 96 1.47 -6.66 10.32
CA VAL A 96 0.49 -6.87 9.23
C VAL A 96 0.96 -7.85 8.16
N PHE A 97 2.25 -8.21 8.16
CA PHE A 97 2.84 -9.23 7.29
C PHE A 97 2.99 -10.60 7.98
N GLU A 98 2.56 -10.74 9.24
CA GLU A 98 2.47 -12.04 9.90
C GLU A 98 1.19 -12.78 9.48
N SER A 99 1.33 -14.05 9.13
CA SER A 99 0.21 -14.89 8.68
C SER A 99 -0.90 -14.94 9.73
N GLY A 100 -2.11 -14.52 9.34
CA GLY A 100 -3.29 -14.53 10.21
C GLY A 100 -3.38 -13.33 11.16
N TYR A 101 -2.40 -12.42 11.15
CA TYR A 101 -2.51 -11.17 11.87
C TYR A 101 -3.61 -10.29 11.29
N ARG A 102 -4.36 -9.62 12.17
CA ARG A 102 -5.41 -8.65 11.81
C ARG A 102 -5.26 -7.43 12.71
N GLY A 103 -5.01 -6.23 12.17
CA GLY A 103 -4.79 -5.03 12.97
C GLY A 103 -5.94 -4.68 13.95
N ALA A 104 -5.64 -3.90 14.98
CA ALA A 104 -6.57 -3.50 16.03
C ALA A 104 -7.83 -2.83 15.47
N ALA A 105 -7.62 -1.98 14.45
CA ALA A 105 -8.63 -1.36 13.61
C ALA A 105 -9.62 -2.36 12.98
N SER A 106 -9.16 -3.55 12.59
CA SER A 106 -10.03 -4.62 12.07
C SER A 106 -10.72 -5.40 13.19
N ARG A 107 -10.05 -5.61 14.34
CA ARG A 107 -10.57 -6.44 15.44
C ARG A 107 -11.64 -5.75 16.27
N GLN A 108 -11.44 -4.49 16.66
CA GLN A 108 -12.36 -3.74 17.52
C GLN A 108 -13.74 -3.54 16.86
N ARG A 109 -13.78 -3.44 15.53
CA ARG A 109 -15.00 -3.19 14.75
C ARG A 109 -15.78 -4.44 14.34
N ALA A 110 -15.22 -5.63 14.56
CA ALA A 110 -15.99 -6.88 14.49
C ALA A 110 -16.88 -7.08 15.73
N SER A 111 -16.63 -6.32 16.80
CA SER A 111 -17.31 -6.43 18.09
C SER A 111 -18.50 -5.45 18.25
N THR A 112 -18.68 -4.50 17.33
CA THR A 112 -19.79 -3.53 17.39
C THR A 112 -21.07 -4.10 16.77
N SER A 113 -22.18 -3.95 17.49
CA SER A 113 -23.50 -4.56 17.27
C SER A 113 -24.27 -4.07 16.03
N ASN A 114 -23.60 -3.50 15.03
CA ASN A 114 -24.22 -3.10 13.77
C ASN A 114 -23.99 -4.17 12.69
N PRO A 115 -24.91 -5.14 12.51
CA PRO A 115 -24.69 -6.37 11.74
C PRO A 115 -24.40 -6.12 10.25
N LYS A 116 -24.67 -4.93 9.73
CA LYS A 116 -24.36 -4.55 8.33
C LYS A 116 -22.89 -4.24 8.07
N VAL A 117 -22.11 -3.90 9.11
CA VAL A 117 -20.70 -3.49 8.98
C VAL A 117 -19.75 -4.66 9.26
N VAL A 118 -20.14 -5.56 10.17
CA VAL A 118 -19.30 -6.67 10.65
C VAL A 118 -18.87 -7.63 9.53
N HIS A 119 -19.72 -7.85 8.52
CA HIS A 119 -19.41 -8.78 7.42
C HIS A 119 -18.43 -8.24 6.37
N VAL A 120 -18.23 -6.92 6.26
CA VAL A 120 -17.40 -6.33 5.19
C VAL A 120 -15.90 -6.39 5.52
N LEU A 121 -15.54 -6.43 6.80
CA LEU A 121 -14.15 -6.42 7.25
C LEU A 121 -13.55 -7.82 7.45
N ASP A 122 -14.26 -8.88 7.04
CA ASP A 122 -13.83 -10.26 7.29
C ASP A 122 -12.77 -10.72 6.29
N GLY A 123 -11.69 -11.31 6.79
CA GLY A 123 -10.54 -11.73 5.98
C GLY A 123 -9.59 -12.62 6.78
N SER A 124 -8.91 -13.50 6.07
CA SER A 124 -8.01 -14.52 6.65
C SER A 124 -6.69 -13.96 7.19
N GLY A 125 -6.36 -12.70 6.90
CA GLY A 125 -5.07 -12.10 7.26
C GLY A 125 -3.90 -12.69 6.47
N LEU A 126 -4.15 -13.20 5.25
CA LEU A 126 -3.13 -13.86 4.42
C LEU A 126 -2.60 -12.99 3.27
N GLY A 127 -3.39 -12.03 2.77
CA GLY A 127 -3.05 -11.28 1.56
C GLY A 127 -1.72 -10.52 1.61
N LEU A 128 -1.47 -9.73 2.66
CA LEU A 128 -0.19 -9.01 2.80
C LEU A 128 1.01 -9.94 3.04
N PRO A 129 0.93 -10.95 3.92
CA PRO A 129 1.98 -11.96 4.05
C PRO A 129 2.33 -12.63 2.71
N ASP A 130 1.32 -13.04 1.93
CA ASP A 130 1.51 -13.71 0.64
C ASP A 130 2.15 -12.78 -0.39
N ALA A 131 1.67 -11.53 -0.48
CA ALA A 131 2.27 -10.51 -1.34
C ALA A 131 3.76 -10.28 -1.01
N ARG A 132 4.10 -10.14 0.29
CA ARG A 132 5.49 -9.96 0.73
C ARG A 132 6.36 -11.17 0.39
N ASN A 133 5.83 -12.37 0.60
CA ASN A 133 6.53 -13.62 0.26
C ASN A 133 6.79 -13.76 -1.24
N LEU A 134 5.83 -13.42 -2.10
CA LEU A 134 5.99 -13.41 -3.55
C LEU A 134 7.08 -12.42 -3.97
N MET A 135 7.04 -11.19 -3.46
CA MET A 135 8.00 -10.16 -3.83
C MET A 135 9.42 -10.48 -3.38
N ARG A 136 9.59 -11.04 -2.16
CA ARG A 136 10.90 -11.46 -1.65
C ARG A 136 11.57 -12.55 -2.48
N ARG A 137 10.78 -13.45 -3.10
CA ARG A 137 11.31 -14.45 -4.05
C ARG A 137 11.91 -13.81 -5.31
N MET A 138 11.51 -12.58 -5.62
CA MET A 138 12.02 -11.78 -6.74
C MET A 138 12.98 -10.69 -6.26
N ASN A 139 13.58 -10.86 -5.08
CA ASN A 139 14.52 -9.92 -4.45
C ASN A 139 13.92 -8.54 -4.13
N GLY A 140 12.60 -8.38 -4.24
CA GLY A 140 11.84 -7.21 -3.82
C GLY A 140 11.33 -7.31 -2.39
N ASP A 141 10.43 -6.40 -2.02
CA ASP A 141 9.75 -6.47 -0.71
C ASP A 141 8.37 -5.82 -0.79
N VAL A 142 7.55 -6.09 0.23
CA VAL A 142 6.34 -5.32 0.52
C VAL A 142 6.45 -4.78 1.94
N PHE A 143 6.23 -3.49 2.12
CA PHE A 143 6.32 -2.84 3.43
C PHE A 143 5.33 -1.69 3.58
N VAL A 144 5.11 -1.26 4.81
CA VAL A 144 4.25 -0.12 5.13
C VAL A 144 5.12 1.10 5.43
N THR A 145 4.76 2.27 4.89
CA THR A 145 5.46 3.54 5.18
C THR A 145 4.50 4.73 5.23
N ARG A 146 4.95 5.87 5.77
CA ARG A 146 4.17 7.12 5.83
C ARG A 146 4.58 8.13 4.76
N HIS A 147 3.64 9.00 4.39
CA HIS A 147 3.82 10.08 3.39
C HIS A 147 5.02 10.98 3.64
N GLU A 148 5.39 11.22 4.90
CA GLU A 148 6.56 12.04 5.26
C GLU A 148 7.87 11.50 4.67
N THR A 149 7.91 10.21 4.31
CA THR A 149 9.04 9.55 3.64
C THR A 149 8.95 9.59 2.10
N LEU A 150 7.87 10.13 1.54
CA LEU A 150 7.51 10.09 0.12
C LEU A 150 6.98 11.47 -0.37
N PRO A 151 7.80 12.54 -0.32
CA PRO A 151 7.35 13.92 -0.53
C PRO A 151 6.85 14.24 -1.94
N LYS A 152 6.97 13.29 -2.89
CA LYS A 152 6.63 13.50 -4.31
C LYS A 152 5.13 13.31 -4.63
N LEU A 153 4.33 12.84 -3.68
CA LEU A 153 2.89 12.65 -3.84
C LEU A 153 2.13 13.80 -3.18
N HIS A 154 1.09 14.33 -3.83
CA HIS A 154 0.25 15.40 -3.30
C HIS A 154 -0.81 14.85 -2.33
N LEU A 155 -0.36 14.15 -1.29
CA LEU A 155 -1.22 13.49 -0.31
C LEU A 155 -1.11 14.18 1.06
N SER A 156 -2.09 13.93 1.94
CA SER A 156 -2.10 14.48 3.29
C SER A 156 -0.94 13.93 4.12
N THR A 157 -0.31 14.79 4.92
CA THR A 157 0.71 14.39 5.90
C THR A 157 0.19 13.28 6.81
N GLY A 158 1.04 12.28 7.09
CA GLY A 158 0.69 11.15 7.94
C GLY A 158 -0.03 9.99 7.26
N SER A 159 -0.35 10.10 5.97
CA SER A 159 -0.98 9.04 5.18
C SER A 159 -0.08 7.80 5.09
N THR A 160 -0.68 6.61 5.21
CA THR A 160 0.04 5.33 5.20
C THR A 160 -0.06 4.66 3.83
N PHE A 161 1.06 4.14 3.34
CA PHE A 161 1.17 3.43 2.07
C PHE A 161 1.57 2.00 2.32
N VAL A 162 1.00 1.10 1.53
CA VAL A 162 1.61 -0.21 1.28
C VAL A 162 2.45 -0.08 0.01
N VAL A 163 3.73 -0.40 0.11
CA VAL A 163 4.71 -0.24 -0.96
C VAL A 163 5.16 -1.61 -1.43
N ILE A 164 5.07 -1.84 -2.73
CA ILE A 164 5.64 -3.00 -3.42
C ILE A 164 6.91 -2.54 -4.12
N ARG A 165 8.06 -3.00 -3.63
CA ARG A 165 9.38 -2.64 -4.14
C ARG A 165 9.92 -3.69 -5.09
N ILE A 166 10.33 -3.25 -6.27
CA ILE A 166 10.93 -4.07 -7.31
C ILE A 166 12.33 -3.54 -7.60
N PRO A 167 13.39 -4.31 -7.31
CA PRO A 167 14.74 -3.89 -7.63
C PRO A 167 14.93 -3.71 -9.13
N ARG A 168 15.78 -2.76 -9.49
CA ARG A 168 16.28 -2.65 -10.85
C ARG A 168 17.02 -3.94 -11.25
N ALA A 169 16.88 -4.34 -12.51
CA ALA A 169 17.65 -5.41 -13.15
C ALA A 169 19.11 -5.03 -13.44
#